data_AF-H7C818-F1
#
_entry.id   AF-H7C818-F1
#
_cell.length_a   1.000
_cell.length_b   1.000
_cell.length_c   1.000
_cell.angle_alpha   90.00
_cell.angle_beta   90.00
_cell.angle_gamma   90.00
#
_symmetry.space_group_name_H-M   'P 1'
#
loop_
_entity.id
_entity.type
_entity.pdbx_description
1 polymer ?
#
loop_
_entity_poly.entity_id
_entity_poly.type
_entity_poly.pdbx_seq_one_letter_code
_entity_poly.pdbx_strand_id
1 'polypeptide(L)'
;MRSLYAELVDTLRGPMDGLPFVLTGHLHVAGGIESEGAERRILVGGQHAVPHDVFPAEASYVALGHLHKAQAIGRDTIRYSGSLIPLSATEMPYAHGVTLVSLDGTTVLSEHIPIDRPVAFVRLPEAGDMRLNELGDHLTAMNLSSDLPLHKRPFVQIRLAREGLSPGFREEVDRIAESFPARIVDTRVAAIPEASNDVTSADPMIRLAERDPEDLFKLAFERTFGVAPDATHLDVFHRAQAET
;
A
#
# COMPACT_ATOMS: atom_id res chain seq x y z
N MET A 1 -17.97 17.44 0.26
CA MET A 1 -18.04 16.47 1.39
C MET A 1 -18.53 17.14 2.67
N ARG A 2 -17.91 18.22 3.15
CA ARG A 2 -18.40 18.96 4.33
C ARG A 2 -19.83 19.46 4.20
N SER A 3 -20.18 20.07 3.06
CA SER A 3 -21.55 20.53 2.77
C SER A 3 -22.57 19.39 2.82
N LEU A 4 -22.21 18.22 2.26
CA LEU A 4 -23.04 17.02 2.29
C LEU A 4 -23.28 16.53 3.73
N TYR A 5 -22.24 16.47 4.56
CA TYR A 5 -22.41 16.07 5.96
C TYR A 5 -23.22 17.10 6.76
N ALA A 6 -23.05 18.40 6.50
CA ALA A 6 -23.85 19.43 7.14
C ALA A 6 -25.34 19.30 6.78
N GLU A 7 -25.66 19.14 5.49
CA GLU A 7 -27.03 18.93 5.02
C GLU A 7 -27.65 17.65 5.60
N LEU A 8 -26.87 16.58 5.69
CA LEU A 8 -27.29 15.32 6.29
C LEU A 8 -27.59 15.47 7.78
N VAL A 9 -26.71 16.13 8.54
CA VAL A 9 -26.92 16.42 9.96
C VAL A 9 -28.15 17.29 10.19
N ASP A 10 -28.33 18.35 9.39
CA ASP A 10 -29.49 19.23 9.49
C ASP A 10 -30.81 18.49 9.20
N THR A 11 -30.81 17.60 8.20
CA THR A 11 -31.97 16.77 7.85
C THR A 11 -32.31 15.75 8.94
N LEU A 12 -31.29 15.19 9.59
CA LEU A 12 -31.44 14.12 10.57
C LEU A 12 -31.55 14.62 12.02
N ARG A 13 -31.42 15.92 12.28
CA ARG A 13 -31.36 16.49 13.65
C ARG A 13 -32.56 16.11 14.53
N GLY A 14 -33.78 16.12 13.97
CA GLY A 14 -34.98 15.68 14.69
C GLY A 14 -35.02 14.15 14.88
N PRO A 15 -34.91 13.36 13.80
CA PRO A 15 -34.88 11.89 13.88
C PRO A 15 -33.78 11.30 14.76
N MET A 16 -32.66 11.99 14.97
CA MET A 16 -31.54 11.53 15.80
C MET A 16 -31.64 11.91 17.27
N ASP A 17 -32.71 12.59 17.71
CA ASP A 17 -32.82 13.03 19.11
C ASP A 17 -32.76 11.83 20.07
N GLY A 18 -31.76 11.83 20.96
CA GLY A 18 -31.48 10.74 21.90
C GLY A 18 -30.91 9.45 21.29
N LEU A 19 -30.65 9.40 19.97
CA LEU A 19 -30.13 8.22 19.28
C LEU A 19 -28.67 8.40 18.84
N PRO A 20 -27.84 7.34 18.87
CA PRO A 20 -26.46 7.41 18.40
C PRO A 20 -26.42 7.56 16.87
N PHE A 21 -25.60 8.51 16.39
CA PHE A 21 -25.36 8.69 14.96
C PHE A 21 -24.06 8.01 14.55
N VAL A 22 -24.17 6.95 13.73
CA VAL A 22 -23.02 6.20 13.22
C VAL A 22 -22.81 6.50 11.74
N LEU A 23 -21.60 6.92 11.40
CA LEU A 23 -21.14 7.06 10.02
C LEU A 23 -20.25 5.89 9.63
N THR A 24 -20.35 5.47 8.37
CA THR A 24 -19.45 4.48 7.79
C THR A 24 -18.74 5.08 6.58
N GLY A 25 -17.49 4.68 6.35
CA GLY A 25 -16.76 5.12 5.16
C GLY A 25 -15.65 4.16 4.79
N HIS A 26 -15.32 4.09 3.50
CA HIS A 26 -14.15 3.37 3.01
C HIS A 26 -13.27 4.33 2.21
N LEU A 27 -12.29 4.92 2.90
CA LEU A 27 -11.47 5.99 2.35
C LEU A 27 -10.16 6.10 3.13
N HIS A 28 -9.17 6.76 2.54
CA HIS A 28 -7.96 7.16 3.23
C HIS A 28 -8.19 8.50 3.95
N VAL A 29 -7.90 8.55 5.26
CA VAL A 29 -7.98 9.76 6.10
C VAL A 29 -6.57 10.17 6.53
N ALA A 30 -6.28 11.47 6.40
CA ALA A 30 -4.96 12.02 6.71
C ALA A 30 -4.55 11.74 8.17
N GLY A 31 -3.30 11.32 8.36
CA GLY A 31 -2.77 10.88 9.66
C GLY A 31 -2.97 9.39 9.94
N GLY A 32 -3.60 8.65 9.03
CA GLY A 32 -3.65 7.19 9.09
C GLY A 32 -2.32 6.53 8.79
N ILE A 33 -2.00 5.47 9.53
CA ILE A 33 -0.82 4.62 9.30
C ILE A 33 -1.19 3.57 8.27
N GLU A 34 -0.56 3.64 7.10
CA GLU A 34 -0.69 2.67 6.01
C GLU A 34 0.23 1.45 6.24
N SER A 35 -0.15 0.29 5.73
CA SER A 35 0.78 -0.83 5.56
C SER A 35 1.62 -0.67 4.28
N GLU A 36 2.94 -0.78 4.45
CA GLU A 36 3.88 -0.65 3.34
C GLU A 36 3.65 -1.70 2.25
N GLY A 37 3.26 -1.23 1.06
CA GLY A 37 3.14 -2.06 -0.14
C GLY A 37 2.01 -3.10 -0.08
N ALA A 38 0.97 -2.86 0.72
CA ALA A 38 -0.22 -3.72 0.78
C ALA A 38 -1.52 -2.95 0.55
N GLU A 39 -1.57 -1.68 0.95
CA GLU A 39 -2.71 -0.80 0.67
C GLU A 39 -2.55 -0.12 -0.71
N ARG A 40 -3.64 -0.09 -1.49
CA ARG A 40 -3.67 0.66 -2.76
C ARG A 40 -4.02 2.10 -2.47
N ARG A 41 -3.21 3.06 -2.92
CA ARG A 41 -3.53 4.49 -2.80
C ARG A 41 -4.84 4.80 -3.55
N ILE A 42 -5.90 5.09 -2.81
CA ILE A 42 -7.17 5.55 -3.39
C ILE A 42 -7.12 7.07 -3.50
N LEU A 43 -7.37 7.59 -4.71
CA LEU A 43 -7.49 9.01 -4.94
C LEU A 43 -8.96 9.42 -4.80
N VAL A 44 -9.27 10.31 -3.86
CA VAL A 44 -10.63 10.85 -3.69
C VAL A 44 -10.62 12.32 -4.08
N GLY A 45 -11.20 12.66 -5.23
CA GLY A 45 -11.34 14.04 -5.68
C GLY A 45 -10.02 14.80 -5.86
N GLY A 46 -8.95 14.12 -6.31
CA GLY A 46 -7.63 14.73 -6.49
C GLY A 46 -6.76 14.74 -5.22
N GLN A 47 -7.32 14.36 -4.07
CA GLN A 47 -6.59 14.28 -2.80
C GLN A 47 -6.26 12.82 -2.48
N HIS A 48 -5.05 12.60 -1.97
CA HIS A 48 -4.60 11.28 -1.50
C HIS A 48 -5.24 10.89 -0.15
N ALA A 49 -5.70 11.89 0.61
CA ALA A 49 -6.23 11.71 1.95
C ALA A 49 -7.28 12.78 2.26
N VAL A 50 -8.40 12.40 2.86
CA VAL A 50 -9.41 13.34 3.36
C VAL A 50 -9.01 13.77 4.78
N PRO A 51 -9.15 15.06 5.16
CA PRO A 51 -8.84 15.46 6.53
C PRO A 51 -9.86 14.87 7.52
N HIS A 52 -9.40 14.49 8.71
CA HIS A 52 -10.22 13.81 9.71
C HIS A 52 -11.36 14.67 10.27
N ASP A 53 -11.24 15.98 10.23
CA ASP A 53 -12.25 16.94 10.67
C ASP A 53 -13.39 17.13 9.65
N VAL A 54 -13.39 16.35 8.55
CA VAL A 54 -14.52 16.30 7.61
C VAL A 54 -15.76 15.67 8.26
N PHE A 55 -15.57 14.78 9.23
CA PHE A 55 -16.66 14.07 9.89
C PHE A 55 -17.32 14.99 10.93
N PRO A 56 -18.66 15.07 10.95
CA PRO A 56 -19.39 15.95 11.85
C PRO A 56 -19.16 15.57 13.32
N ALA A 57 -19.15 16.57 14.19
CA ALA A 57 -18.98 16.37 15.64
C ALA A 57 -20.12 15.52 16.22
N GLU A 58 -21.31 15.67 15.64
CA GLU A 58 -22.56 14.98 15.95
C GLU A 58 -22.50 13.47 15.71
N ALA A 59 -21.57 12.98 14.87
CA ALA A 59 -21.38 11.55 14.71
C ALA A 59 -20.79 10.96 15.99
N SER A 60 -21.60 10.15 16.68
CA SER A 60 -21.21 9.42 17.88
C SER A 60 -20.07 8.44 17.58
N TYR A 61 -20.07 7.82 16.40
CA TYR A 61 -19.00 6.95 15.94
C TYR A 61 -18.83 7.00 14.41
N VAL A 62 -17.59 6.88 13.94
CA VAL A 62 -17.25 6.78 12.51
C VAL A 62 -16.46 5.49 12.28
N ALA A 63 -17.11 4.51 11.66
CA ALA A 63 -16.53 3.24 11.29
C ALA A 63 -15.84 3.34 9.91
N LEU A 64 -14.52 3.39 9.91
CA LEU A 64 -13.71 3.45 8.71
C LEU A 64 -13.19 2.07 8.31
N GLY A 65 -13.20 1.81 7.01
CA GLY A 65 -12.41 0.77 6.36
C GLY A 65 -11.44 1.40 5.37
N HIS A 66 -10.46 0.61 4.90
CA HIS A 66 -9.42 0.87 3.89
C HIS A 66 -8.04 0.53 4.44
N LEU A 67 -7.66 1.14 5.57
CA LEU A 67 -6.40 0.86 6.23
C LEU A 67 -6.48 -0.45 7.01
N HIS A 68 -5.41 -1.24 6.94
CA HIS A 68 -5.36 -2.59 7.53
C HIS A 68 -4.91 -2.57 9.00
N LYS A 69 -4.39 -1.45 9.49
CA LYS A 69 -4.07 -1.27 10.91
C LYS A 69 -5.28 -0.76 11.69
N ALA A 70 -5.63 -1.44 12.78
CA ALA A 70 -6.61 -0.94 13.74
C ALA A 70 -6.07 0.32 14.43
N GLN A 71 -6.75 1.45 14.28
CA GLN A 71 -6.28 2.75 14.79
C GLN A 71 -7.41 3.80 14.87
N ALA A 72 -7.28 4.75 15.80
CA ALA A 72 -8.11 5.95 15.86
C ALA A 72 -7.45 7.11 15.11
N ILE A 73 -8.26 8.03 14.58
CA ILE A 73 -7.78 9.17 13.78
C ILE A 73 -8.47 10.46 14.20
N GLY A 74 -7.70 11.45 14.67
CA GLY A 74 -8.22 12.75 15.09
C GLY A 74 -8.99 12.74 16.41
N ARG A 75 -9.93 11.79 16.59
CA ARG A 75 -10.62 11.49 17.87
C ARG A 75 -10.85 9.99 18.02
N ASP A 76 -11.05 9.54 19.26
CA ASP A 76 -11.18 8.12 19.60
C ASP A 76 -12.33 7.39 18.89
N THR A 77 -13.37 8.13 18.50
CA THR A 77 -14.58 7.60 17.85
C THR A 77 -14.50 7.57 16.33
N ILE A 78 -13.42 8.02 15.71
CA ILE A 78 -13.16 7.83 14.28
C ILE A 78 -12.10 6.75 14.15
N ARG A 79 -12.50 5.55 13.72
CA ARG A 79 -11.62 4.38 13.82
C ARG A 79 -11.61 3.55 12.55
N TYR A 80 -10.41 3.13 12.16
CA TYR A 80 -10.22 1.98 11.29
C TYR A 80 -10.28 0.71 12.14
N SER A 81 -11.09 -0.26 11.73
CA SER A 81 -11.11 -1.58 12.37
C SER A 81 -9.84 -2.39 12.10
N GLY A 82 -9.12 -2.06 11.02
CA GLY A 82 -8.04 -2.88 10.50
C GLY A 82 -8.53 -4.15 9.81
N SER A 83 -7.57 -4.98 9.38
CA SER A 83 -7.81 -6.29 8.79
C SER A 83 -7.88 -7.38 9.86
N LEU A 84 -8.57 -8.48 9.56
CA LEU A 84 -8.69 -9.64 10.46
C LEU A 84 -7.44 -10.54 10.44
N ILE A 85 -6.65 -10.46 9.37
CA ILE A 85 -5.41 -11.22 9.15
C ILE A 85 -4.38 -10.33 8.45
N PRO A 86 -3.07 -10.61 8.59
CA PRO A 86 -2.06 -9.91 7.82
C PRO A 86 -2.28 -10.16 6.32
N LEU A 87 -2.43 -9.08 5.55
CA LEU A 87 -2.49 -9.10 4.10
C LEU A 87 -1.09 -8.91 3.47
N SER A 88 -0.11 -8.59 4.31
CA SER A 88 1.32 -8.59 3.96
C SER A 88 2.19 -8.86 5.18
N ALA A 89 3.48 -9.14 4.96
CA ALA A 89 4.44 -9.34 6.04
C ALA A 89 4.60 -8.11 6.96
N THR A 90 4.43 -6.90 6.43
CA THR A 90 4.58 -5.66 7.22
C THR A 90 3.43 -5.46 8.20
N GLU A 91 2.32 -6.17 8.01
CA GLU A 91 1.16 -6.18 8.90
C GLU A 91 1.24 -7.25 9.99
N MET A 92 2.22 -8.17 9.93
CA MET A 92 2.41 -9.19 10.97
C MET A 92 2.40 -8.65 12.41
N PRO A 93 2.99 -7.48 12.75
CA PRO A 93 2.96 -6.94 14.11
C PRO A 93 1.63 -6.26 14.48
N TYR A 94 0.65 -6.16 13.58
CA TYR A 94 -0.62 -5.50 13.87
C TYR A 94 -1.48 -6.33 14.82
N ALA A 95 -2.23 -5.62 15.68
CA ALA A 95 -3.32 -6.19 16.45
C ALA A 95 -4.52 -6.39 15.52
N HIS A 96 -4.57 -7.56 14.89
CA HIS A 96 -5.69 -7.96 14.05
C HIS A 96 -6.86 -8.38 14.92
N GLY A 97 -8.06 -7.97 14.54
CA GLY A 97 -9.23 -8.22 15.35
C GLY A 97 -10.45 -7.44 14.88
N VAL A 98 -11.44 -7.35 15.76
CA VAL A 98 -12.67 -6.59 15.55
C VAL A 98 -12.76 -5.47 16.57
N THR A 99 -13.52 -4.44 16.26
CA THR A 99 -13.86 -3.41 17.24
C THR A 99 -15.31 -3.62 17.68
N LEU A 100 -15.50 -3.95 18.96
CA LEU A 100 -16.83 -3.99 19.58
C LEU A 100 -17.19 -2.58 19.99
N VAL A 101 -18.30 -2.07 19.45
CA VAL A 101 -18.83 -0.74 19.77
C VAL A 101 -20.13 -0.91 20.53
N SER A 102 -20.18 -0.39 21.76
CA SER A 102 -21.37 -0.34 22.60
C SER A 102 -21.93 1.09 22.59
N LEU A 103 -23.22 1.21 22.28
CA LEU A 103 -23.93 2.48 22.16
C LEU A 103 -25.07 2.50 23.18
N ASP A 104 -25.11 3.53 24.01
CA ASP A 104 -26.18 3.80 24.96
C ASP A 104 -26.55 5.28 24.93
N GLY A 105 -27.63 5.61 24.23
CA GLY A 105 -27.95 6.99 23.85
C GLY A 105 -26.80 7.63 23.08
N THR A 106 -26.22 8.70 23.61
CA THR A 106 -25.05 9.38 23.03
C THR A 106 -23.71 8.85 23.55
N THR A 107 -23.72 7.93 24.50
CA THR A 107 -22.51 7.32 25.06
C THR A 107 -21.98 6.25 24.11
N VAL A 108 -20.69 6.33 23.79
CA VAL A 108 -19.99 5.37 22.92
C VAL A 108 -18.80 4.80 23.65
N LEU A 109 -18.76 3.47 23.75
CA LEU A 109 -17.60 2.72 24.22
C LEU A 109 -17.11 1.83 23.08
N SER A 110 -15.80 1.81 22.86
CA SER A 110 -15.18 0.96 21.84
C SER A 110 -14.04 0.15 22.44
N GLU A 111 -14.06 -1.15 22.21
CA GLU A 111 -13.01 -2.08 22.61
C GLU A 111 -12.48 -2.83 21.38
N HIS A 112 -11.17 -2.97 21.27
CA HIS A 112 -10.57 -3.83 20.26
C HIS A 112 -10.42 -5.26 20.80
N ILE A 113 -11.09 -6.20 20.15
CA ILE A 113 -11.04 -7.62 20.49
C ILE A 113 -10.08 -8.30 19.52
N PRO A 114 -8.88 -8.72 19.97
CA PRO A 114 -7.92 -9.38 19.10
C PRO A 114 -8.46 -10.75 18.65
N ILE A 115 -8.12 -11.14 17.43
CA ILE A 115 -8.38 -12.48 16.92
C ILE A 115 -7.07 -13.25 16.90
N ASP A 116 -7.03 -14.34 17.66
CA ASP A 116 -5.92 -15.28 17.62
C ASP A 116 -5.81 -15.91 16.23
N ARG A 117 -4.60 -15.89 15.69
CA ARG A 117 -4.33 -16.42 14.35
C ARG A 117 -4.17 -17.95 14.46
N PRO A 118 -5.06 -18.76 13.86
CA PRO A 118 -4.90 -20.21 13.89
C PRO A 118 -3.71 -20.69 13.05
N VAL A 119 -3.18 -19.82 12.19
CA VAL A 119 -2.09 -20.11 11.27
C VAL A 119 -1.11 -18.95 11.23
N ALA A 120 0.19 -19.27 11.29
CA ALA A 120 1.24 -18.27 11.19
C ALA A 120 1.31 -17.65 9.78
N PHE A 121 1.59 -16.35 9.73
CA PHE A 121 2.07 -15.66 8.54
C PHE A 121 3.55 -15.37 8.77
N VAL A 122 4.42 -15.80 7.85
CA VAL A 122 5.88 -15.71 8.00
C VAL A 122 6.48 -14.99 6.80
N ARG A 123 7.45 -14.11 7.06
CA ARG A 123 8.32 -13.53 6.05
C ARG A 123 9.62 -14.33 6.01
N LEU A 124 10.05 -14.76 4.83
CA LEU A 124 11.35 -15.39 4.62
C LEU A 124 12.22 -14.57 3.65
N PRO A 125 13.48 -14.26 4.01
CA PRO A 125 14.06 -14.41 5.35
C PRO A 125 13.34 -13.48 6.34
N GLU A 126 13.59 -13.60 7.65
CA GLU A 126 12.99 -12.68 8.64
C GLU A 126 13.41 -11.22 8.40
N ALA A 127 14.64 -11.01 7.96
CA ALA A 127 15.20 -9.71 7.59
C ALA A 127 16.02 -9.79 6.29
N GLY A 128 16.08 -8.70 5.52
CA GLY A 128 16.78 -8.66 4.23
C GLY A 128 16.09 -9.46 3.14
N ASP A 129 16.85 -9.84 2.11
CA ASP A 129 16.40 -10.62 0.97
C ASP A 129 17.37 -11.80 0.75
N MET A 130 16.85 -13.01 0.47
CA MET A 130 17.65 -14.24 0.28
C MET A 130 17.93 -14.50 -1.21
N ARG A 131 18.98 -15.26 -1.54
CA ARG A 131 19.14 -15.83 -2.88
C ARG A 131 18.15 -16.98 -3.07
N LEU A 132 17.74 -17.22 -4.32
CA LEU A 132 16.75 -18.26 -4.63
C LEU A 132 17.18 -19.67 -4.19
N ASN A 133 18.47 -19.97 -4.29
CA ASN A 133 19.01 -21.26 -3.86
C ASN A 133 18.97 -21.49 -2.35
N GLU A 134 18.77 -20.43 -1.54
CA GLU A 134 18.63 -20.52 -0.08
C GLU A 134 17.18 -20.80 0.36
N LEU A 135 16.20 -20.72 -0.55
CA LEU A 135 14.79 -20.88 -0.24
C LEU A 135 14.46 -22.24 0.41
N GLY A 136 15.05 -23.32 -0.11
CA GLY A 136 14.86 -24.67 0.43
C GLY A 136 15.36 -24.79 1.87
N ASP A 137 16.49 -24.17 2.19
CA ASP A 137 17.07 -24.18 3.53
C ASP A 137 16.18 -23.40 4.51
N HIS A 138 15.68 -22.23 4.10
CA HIS A 138 14.73 -21.44 4.90
C HIS A 138 13.42 -22.18 5.17
N LEU A 139 12.85 -22.85 4.16
CA LEU A 139 11.62 -23.65 4.33
C LEU A 139 11.86 -24.89 5.20
N THR A 140 13.03 -25.53 5.09
CA THR A 140 13.42 -26.66 5.95
C THR A 140 13.57 -26.22 7.41
N ALA A 141 14.16 -25.04 7.65
CA ALA A 141 14.35 -24.50 8.99
C ALA A 141 13.04 -24.20 9.73
N MET A 142 11.91 -24.07 9.01
CA MET A 142 10.58 -23.95 9.63
C MET A 142 10.15 -25.24 10.35
N ASN A 143 10.80 -26.37 10.09
CA ASN A 143 10.59 -27.66 10.75
C ASN A 143 9.11 -28.09 10.79
N LEU A 144 8.41 -27.92 9.65
CA LEU A 144 6.99 -28.25 9.53
C LEU A 144 6.81 -29.75 9.26
N SER A 145 5.82 -30.37 9.92
CA SER A 145 5.48 -31.77 9.68
C SER A 145 4.96 -31.98 8.26
N SER A 146 5.47 -32.99 7.54
CA SER A 146 5.11 -33.25 6.15
C SER A 146 3.62 -33.59 5.94
N ASP A 147 2.94 -34.07 6.98
CA ASP A 147 1.51 -34.42 6.97
C ASP A 147 0.59 -33.26 7.42
N LEU A 148 1.12 -32.05 7.62
CA LEU A 148 0.35 -30.91 8.10
C LEU A 148 -0.84 -30.59 7.17
N PRO A 149 -2.09 -30.61 7.70
CA PRO A 149 -3.29 -30.34 6.90
C PRO A 149 -3.28 -28.92 6.31
N LEU A 150 -3.84 -28.76 5.10
CA LEU A 150 -3.82 -27.49 4.35
C LEU A 150 -4.27 -26.28 5.18
N HIS A 151 -5.32 -26.42 5.99
CA HIS A 151 -5.87 -25.34 6.81
C HIS A 151 -4.97 -24.95 8.00
N LYS A 152 -3.93 -25.72 8.31
CA LYS A 152 -2.92 -25.43 9.34
C LYS A 152 -1.57 -24.98 8.76
N ARG A 153 -1.38 -25.06 7.44
CA ARG A 153 -0.12 -24.71 6.78
C ARG A 153 0.14 -23.20 6.85
N PRO A 154 1.33 -22.74 7.30
CA PRO A 154 1.63 -21.32 7.40
C PRO A 154 1.54 -20.61 6.05
N PHE A 155 1.14 -19.35 6.08
CA PHE A 155 1.29 -18.45 4.94
C PHE A 155 2.72 -17.91 4.92
N VAL A 156 3.37 -17.91 3.76
CA VAL A 156 4.75 -17.52 3.61
C VAL A 156 4.87 -16.45 2.53
N GLN A 157 5.41 -15.29 2.88
CA GLN A 157 5.89 -14.30 1.94
C GLN A 157 7.39 -14.47 1.75
N ILE A 158 7.82 -14.58 0.49
CA ILE A 158 9.23 -14.75 0.12
C ILE A 158 9.80 -13.40 -0.33
N ARG A 159 11.03 -13.12 0.09
CA ARG A 159 11.83 -11.94 -0.26
C ARG A 159 13.14 -12.38 -0.90
N LEU A 160 13.26 -12.18 -2.21
CA LEU A 160 14.41 -12.61 -3.00
C LEU A 160 15.34 -11.44 -3.36
N ALA A 161 16.64 -11.66 -3.21
CA ALA A 161 17.66 -10.83 -3.80
C ALA A 161 17.56 -10.92 -5.33
N ARG A 162 17.89 -9.83 -6.03
CA ARG A 162 17.84 -9.79 -7.50
C ARG A 162 18.98 -10.58 -8.15
N GLU A 163 20.11 -10.66 -7.46
CA GLU A 163 21.31 -11.33 -7.97
C GLU A 163 21.04 -12.81 -8.22
N GLY A 164 21.35 -13.29 -9.42
CA GLY A 164 21.23 -14.71 -9.79
C GLY A 164 19.82 -15.18 -10.14
N LEU A 165 18.82 -14.29 -10.25
CA LEU A 165 17.47 -14.68 -10.70
C LEU A 165 17.43 -14.92 -12.21
N SER A 166 16.93 -16.09 -12.60
CA SER A 166 16.69 -16.47 -14.00
C SER A 166 15.34 -15.93 -14.51
N PRO A 167 15.18 -15.74 -15.84
CA PRO A 167 13.85 -15.60 -16.44
C PRO A 167 13.08 -16.92 -16.22
N GLY A 168 12.15 -16.94 -15.27
CA GLY A 168 11.44 -18.16 -14.83
C GLY A 168 11.59 -18.51 -13.35
N PHE A 169 12.29 -17.68 -12.56
CA PHE A 169 12.50 -17.95 -11.12
C PHE A 169 11.22 -18.24 -10.31
N ARG A 170 10.05 -17.75 -10.76
CA ARG A 170 8.76 -18.04 -10.11
C ARG A 170 8.38 -19.51 -10.20
N GLU A 171 8.57 -20.15 -11.36
CA GLU A 171 8.32 -21.59 -11.51
C GLU A 171 9.27 -22.41 -10.63
N GLU A 172 10.50 -21.93 -10.46
CA GLU A 172 11.47 -22.55 -9.55
C GLU A 172 11.07 -22.40 -8.07
N VAL A 173 10.58 -21.23 -7.65
CA VAL A 173 10.00 -21.01 -6.32
C VAL A 173 8.85 -21.98 -6.07
N ASP A 174 7.90 -22.08 -7.02
CA ASP A 174 6.74 -22.96 -6.88
C ASP A 174 7.15 -24.42 -6.75
N ARG A 175 8.07 -24.89 -7.61
CA ARG A 175 8.62 -26.25 -7.57
C ARG A 175 9.31 -26.57 -6.24
N ILE A 176 10.08 -25.63 -5.69
CA ILE A 176 10.71 -25.82 -4.37
C ILE A 176 9.61 -25.91 -3.30
N ALA A 177 8.65 -24.98 -3.32
CA ALA A 177 7.58 -24.88 -2.33
C ALA A 177 6.64 -26.09 -2.31
N GLU A 178 6.42 -26.78 -3.43
CA GLU A 178 5.61 -28.01 -3.51
C GLU A 178 6.09 -29.12 -2.57
N SER A 179 7.39 -29.14 -2.25
CA SER A 179 7.99 -30.12 -1.34
C SER A 179 7.77 -29.79 0.14
N PHE A 180 7.16 -28.64 0.46
CA PHE A 180 6.98 -28.17 1.83
C PHE A 180 5.51 -27.96 2.17
N PRO A 181 5.10 -28.27 3.40
CA PRO A 181 3.73 -28.07 3.87
C PRO A 181 3.49 -26.58 4.26
N ALA A 182 3.78 -25.66 3.34
CA ALA A 182 3.59 -24.22 3.48
C ALA A 182 2.73 -23.67 2.33
N ARG A 183 2.18 -22.46 2.49
CA ARG A 183 1.41 -21.76 1.44
C ARG A 183 2.14 -20.47 1.09
N ILE A 184 2.81 -20.46 -0.07
CA ILE A 184 3.43 -19.24 -0.58
C ILE A 184 2.32 -18.29 -1.03
N VAL A 185 2.24 -17.11 -0.43
CA VAL A 185 1.20 -16.11 -0.71
C VAL A 185 1.70 -14.96 -1.59
N ASP A 186 3.00 -14.70 -1.55
CA ASP A 186 3.62 -13.59 -2.26
C ASP A 186 5.13 -13.83 -2.37
N THR A 187 5.70 -13.46 -3.51
CA THR A 187 7.15 -13.53 -3.78
C THR A 187 7.58 -12.18 -4.32
N ARG A 188 8.29 -11.42 -3.50
CA ARG A 188 8.80 -10.08 -3.85
C ARG A 188 10.31 -10.15 -4.10
N VAL A 189 10.75 -9.43 -5.12
CA VAL A 189 12.17 -9.28 -5.45
C VAL A 189 12.63 -7.92 -4.95
N ALA A 190 13.86 -7.85 -4.44
CA ALA A 190 14.52 -6.62 -4.06
C ALA A 190 14.37 -5.56 -5.17
N ALA A 191 13.92 -4.38 -4.75
CA ALA A 191 13.88 -3.21 -5.62
C ALA A 191 15.31 -2.91 -6.09
N ILE A 192 15.44 -2.39 -7.31
CA ILE A 192 16.69 -1.75 -7.70
C ILE A 192 16.80 -0.54 -6.78
N PRO A 193 17.93 -0.33 -6.07
CA PRO A 193 18.14 0.93 -5.38
C PRO A 193 18.02 2.03 -6.41
N GLU A 194 16.90 2.75 -6.42
CA GLU A 194 16.89 4.08 -6.98
C GLU A 194 17.94 4.83 -6.16
N ALA A 195 18.94 5.41 -6.85
CA ALA A 195 19.82 6.37 -6.20
C ALA A 195 18.93 7.31 -5.39
N SER A 196 19.20 7.38 -4.08
CA SER A 196 18.58 8.30 -3.12
C SER A 196 17.76 9.39 -3.79
N ASN A 197 16.44 9.36 -3.63
CA ASN A 197 15.56 10.50 -3.94
C ASN A 197 15.82 11.64 -2.92
N ASP A 198 17.06 12.08 -2.82
CA ASP A 198 17.43 13.41 -2.40
C ASP A 198 17.23 14.32 -3.63
N VAL A 199 15.96 14.47 -4.01
CA VAL A 199 15.51 15.44 -5.01
C VAL A 199 14.60 16.40 -4.28
N THR A 200 15.20 17.25 -3.45
CA THR A 200 14.73 18.64 -3.40
C THR A 200 14.85 19.20 -4.81
N SER A 201 13.73 19.72 -5.34
CA SER A 201 13.47 20.17 -6.72
C SER A 201 13.32 19.05 -7.76
N ALA A 202 12.21 18.32 -7.71
CA ALA A 202 11.67 17.72 -8.92
C ALA A 202 11.22 18.88 -9.82
N ASP A 203 11.99 19.11 -10.88
CA ASP A 203 11.58 19.89 -12.05
C ASP A 203 10.16 19.41 -12.43
N PRO A 204 9.17 20.31 -12.57
CA PRO A 204 7.79 19.88 -12.79
C PRO A 204 7.73 18.92 -13.97
N MET A 205 6.95 17.87 -13.81
CA MET A 205 6.67 16.86 -14.83
C MET A 205 5.98 17.55 -16.03
N ILE A 206 6.76 18.24 -16.88
CA ILE A 206 6.27 18.88 -18.10
C ILE A 206 5.79 17.73 -18.99
N ARG A 207 4.50 17.75 -19.34
CA ARG A 207 3.91 16.75 -20.23
C ARG A 207 4.67 16.77 -21.55
N LEU A 208 4.84 15.62 -22.19
CA LEU A 208 5.58 15.53 -23.46
C LEU A 208 5.04 16.48 -24.55
N ALA A 209 3.75 16.83 -24.48
CA ALA A 209 3.08 17.78 -25.37
C ALA A 209 3.41 19.27 -25.11
N GLU A 210 4.05 19.59 -23.99
CA GLU A 210 4.43 20.94 -23.56
C GLU A 210 5.95 21.17 -23.68
N ARG A 211 6.72 20.18 -24.14
CA ARG A 211 8.15 20.31 -24.38
C ARG A 211 8.43 20.76 -25.80
N ASP A 212 9.35 21.71 -25.94
CA ASP A 212 9.85 22.12 -27.25
C ASP A 212 10.56 20.92 -27.93
N PRO A 213 10.24 20.59 -29.20
CA PRO A 213 10.89 19.51 -29.93
C PRO A 213 12.42 19.64 -29.98
N GLU A 214 12.97 20.86 -29.99
CA GLU A 214 14.41 21.11 -29.96
C GLU A 214 15.03 20.69 -28.62
N ASP A 215 14.32 20.90 -27.51
CA ASP A 215 14.79 20.48 -26.18
C ASP A 215 14.79 18.94 -26.06
N LEU A 216 13.80 18.28 -26.65
CA LEU A 216 13.78 16.82 -26.76
C LEU A 216 14.93 16.30 -27.62
N PHE A 217 15.24 16.99 -28.73
CA PHE A 217 16.37 16.66 -29.58
C PHE A 217 17.70 16.78 -28.83
N LYS A 218 17.92 17.89 -28.12
CA LYS A 218 19.14 18.10 -27.31
C LYS A 218 19.33 17.01 -26.26
N LEU A 219 18.27 16.69 -25.52
CA LEU A 219 18.29 15.62 -24.51
C LEU A 219 18.57 14.24 -25.11
N ALA A 220 17.94 13.91 -26.23
CA ALA A 220 18.15 12.63 -26.92
C ALA A 220 19.57 12.52 -27.52
N PHE A 221 20.09 13.62 -28.08
CA PHE A 221 21.43 13.68 -28.64
C PHE A 221 22.50 13.49 -27.57
N GLU A 222 22.40 14.22 -26.46
CA GLU A 222 23.35 14.11 -25.34
C GLU A 222 23.32 12.72 -24.70
N ARG A 223 22.13 12.12 -24.54
CA ARG A 223 22.02 10.74 -24.03
C ARG A 223 22.67 9.70 -24.95
N THR A 224 22.66 9.95 -26.25
CA THR A 224 23.17 8.99 -27.26
C THR A 224 24.66 9.14 -27.50
N PHE A 225 25.14 10.38 -27.54
CA PHE A 225 26.52 10.71 -27.93
C PHE A 225 27.40 11.19 -26.78
N GLY A 226 26.82 11.38 -25.58
CA GLY A 226 27.54 11.82 -24.38
C GLY A 226 28.02 13.27 -24.43
N VAL A 227 27.59 14.04 -25.44
CA VAL A 227 27.93 15.45 -25.65
C VAL A 227 26.71 16.20 -26.18
N ALA A 228 26.59 17.48 -25.86
CA ALA A 228 25.53 18.33 -26.39
C ALA A 228 25.68 18.53 -27.92
N PRO A 229 24.57 18.67 -28.67
CA PRO A 229 24.64 18.97 -30.10
C PRO A 229 25.23 20.36 -30.33
N ASP A 230 26.06 20.48 -31.37
CA ASP A 230 26.56 21.77 -31.83
C ASP A 230 25.61 22.46 -32.81
N ALA A 231 25.98 23.66 -33.26
CA ALA A 231 25.20 24.47 -34.19
C ALA A 231 24.89 23.76 -35.53
N THR A 232 25.78 22.88 -36.00
CA THR A 232 25.58 22.13 -37.25
C THR A 232 24.48 21.07 -37.08
N HIS A 233 24.45 20.41 -35.92
CA HIS A 233 23.43 19.42 -35.59
C HIS A 233 22.04 20.06 -35.43
N LEU A 234 21.97 21.23 -34.81
CA LEU A 234 20.73 21.99 -34.67
C LEU A 234 20.20 22.48 -36.02
N ASP A 235 21.07 22.95 -36.91
CA ASP A 235 20.67 23.37 -38.27
C ASP A 235 20.05 22.21 -39.08
N VAL A 236 20.64 21.03 -39.01
CA VAL A 236 20.08 19.82 -39.66
C VAL A 236 18.72 19.44 -39.06
N PHE A 237 18.58 19.52 -37.74
CA PHE A 237 17.31 19.25 -37.05
C PHE A 237 16.22 20.23 -37.48
N HIS A 238 16.50 21.53 -37.51
CA HIS A 238 15.54 22.57 -37.93
C HIS A 238 15.13 22.42 -39.39
N ARG A 239 16.07 22.06 -40.28
CA ARG A 239 15.77 21.79 -41.69
C ARG A 239 14.85 20.58 -41.84
N ALA A 240 15.13 19.48 -41.15
CA ALA A 240 14.28 18.30 -41.18
C ALA A 240 12.87 18.57 -40.62
N GLN A 241 12.77 19.38 -39.57
CA GLN A 241 11.50 19.80 -38.99
C GLN A 241 10.67 20.67 -39.94
N ALA A 242 11.31 21.56 -40.71
CA ALA A 242 10.63 22.46 -41.65
C ALA A 242 10.14 21.74 -42.92
N GLU A 243 10.64 20.54 -43.22
CA GLU A 243 10.23 19.70 -44.35
C GLU A 243 9.04 18.77 -44.02
N THR A 244 8.53 18.79 -42.78
CA THR A 244 7.42 17.95 -42.29
C THR A 244 6.16 18.76 -42.04
#